data_AF-A0A433QL37-F1
#
_entry.id   AF-A0A433QL37-F1
#
_cell.length_a   1.000
_cell.length_b   1.000
_cell.length_c   1.000
_cell.angle_alpha   90.00
_cell.angle_beta   90.00
_cell.angle_gamma   90.00
#
_symmetry.space_group_name_H-M   'P 1'
#
loop_
_entity.id
_entity.type
_entity.pdbx_description
1 polymer ?
#
loop_
_entity_poly.entity_id
_entity_poly.type
_entity_poly.pdbx_seq_one_letter_code
_entity_poly.pdbx_strand_id
1 'polypeptide(L)'
;MPESSVRRRHPEKTEIHPVEEDDKRKGPAVVHPVANDALSNVVLAVLTVLGFLTRFYNINDPAEVVYVLSAVSPFIFPTHCASRLTCPPPAPHSFDEVHFGKFASYYLKNIYFFDVHPPLAKMMLAAVGYLIGYDGHFEFDNIGDDYVANNVPYVAIRSLPASLGALAVPLTYLIMKESGYPALTAALSASLVLLGEFDF
;
A
#
# COMPACT_ATOMS: atom_id res chain seq x y z
N MET A 1 -67.84 1.90 31.49
CA MET A 1 -66.41 1.83 31.89
C MET A 1 -65.78 3.19 31.64
N PRO A 2 -65.05 3.77 32.61
CA PRO A 2 -64.41 5.08 32.45
C PRO A 2 -63.12 4.99 31.62
N GLU A 3 -62.79 6.07 30.91
CA GLU A 3 -61.61 6.24 30.05
C GLU A 3 -60.28 5.93 30.79
N SER A 4 -59.41 5.16 30.13
CA SER A 4 -58.02 4.99 30.54
C SER A 4 -57.23 6.27 30.25
N SER A 5 -56.85 7.00 31.29
CA SER A 5 -56.03 8.19 31.20
C SER A 5 -54.61 7.84 30.72
N VAL A 6 -54.32 8.15 29.45
CA VAL A 6 -52.97 8.10 28.90
C VAL A 6 -52.12 9.13 29.64
N ARG A 7 -51.26 8.66 30.57
CA ARG A 7 -50.29 9.48 31.29
C ARG A 7 -49.25 10.01 30.29
N ARG A 8 -49.47 11.20 29.73
CA ARG A 8 -48.49 11.88 28.87
C ARG A 8 -47.22 12.12 29.70
N ARG A 9 -46.13 11.41 29.38
CA ARG A 9 -44.81 11.70 29.95
C ARG A 9 -44.40 13.10 29.47
N HIS A 10 -44.28 14.03 30.41
CA HIS A 10 -43.61 15.31 30.15
C HIS A 10 -42.18 14.99 29.69
N PRO A 11 -41.66 15.60 28.61
CA PRO A 11 -40.26 15.42 28.24
C PRO A 11 -39.41 16.00 29.37
N GLU A 12 -38.65 15.14 30.03
CA GLU A 12 -37.60 15.54 30.95
C GLU A 12 -36.57 16.32 30.12
N LYS A 13 -36.42 17.62 30.42
CA LYS A 13 -35.32 18.40 29.85
C LYS A 13 -34.04 17.85 30.50
N THR A 14 -33.34 16.98 29.78
CA THR A 14 -31.95 16.67 30.10
C THR A 14 -31.17 17.97 29.93
N GLU A 15 -30.90 18.65 31.05
CA GLU A 15 -29.92 19.73 31.07
C GLU A 15 -28.57 19.12 30.70
N ILE A 16 -28.15 19.33 29.46
CA ILE A 16 -26.80 19.02 29.02
C ILE A 16 -25.91 20.02 29.77
N HIS A 17 -25.36 19.60 30.90
CA HIS A 17 -24.22 20.31 31.47
C HIS A 17 -23.14 20.36 30.38
N PRO A 18 -22.58 21.54 30.06
CA PRO A 18 -21.43 21.59 29.16
C PRO A 18 -20.37 20.67 29.77
N VAL A 19 -19.97 19.66 29.00
CA VAL A 19 -18.76 18.91 29.30
C VAL A 19 -17.65 19.94 29.16
N GLU A 20 -17.18 20.43 30.31
CA GLU A 20 -15.94 21.20 30.39
C GLU A 20 -14.87 20.22 29.90
N GLU A 21 -14.45 20.38 28.64
CA GLU A 21 -13.31 19.69 28.09
C GLU A 21 -12.15 20.04 29.00
N ASP A 22 -11.74 19.10 29.85
CA ASP A 22 -10.62 19.28 30.77
C ASP A 22 -9.37 19.43 29.88
N ASP A 23 -9.07 20.68 29.52
CA ASP A 23 -7.89 21.16 28.78
C ASP A 23 -6.61 21.00 29.61
N LYS A 24 -6.53 19.91 30.37
CA LYS A 24 -5.40 19.51 31.21
C LYS A 24 -4.70 18.27 30.68
N ARG A 25 -5.23 17.65 29.60
CA ARG A 25 -4.55 16.58 28.86
C ARG A 25 -4.00 17.03 27.51
N LYS A 26 -3.79 18.33 27.29
CA LYS A 26 -2.75 18.79 26.38
C LYS A 26 -1.56 19.17 27.24
N GLY A 27 -0.77 18.16 27.61
CA GLY A 27 0.63 18.43 27.95
C GLY A 27 1.20 19.32 26.84
N PRO A 28 2.12 20.26 27.13
CA PRO A 28 2.63 21.18 26.13
C PRO A 28 2.97 20.35 24.91
N ALA A 29 2.41 20.69 23.73
CA ALA A 29 2.82 20.07 22.49
C ALA A 29 4.33 20.10 22.53
N VAL A 30 4.97 18.94 22.68
CA VAL A 30 6.41 18.88 22.90
C VAL A 30 6.97 19.27 21.55
N VAL A 31 7.17 20.57 21.37
CA VAL A 31 7.84 21.17 20.23
C VAL A 31 9.28 20.72 20.41
N HIS A 32 9.55 19.48 19.98
CA HIS A 32 10.90 19.02 19.84
C HIS A 32 11.59 20.03 18.93
N PRO A 33 12.77 20.53 19.32
CA PRO A 33 13.48 21.52 18.54
C PRO A 33 13.55 20.98 17.12
N VAL A 34 13.02 21.78 16.19
CA VAL A 34 13.05 21.51 14.76
C VAL A 34 14.51 21.25 14.42
N ALA A 35 14.89 19.97 14.34
CA ALA A 35 16.23 19.59 13.96
C ALA A 35 16.48 20.26 12.62
N ASN A 36 17.55 21.08 12.54
CA ASN A 36 17.97 21.92 11.41
C ASN A 36 17.17 21.61 10.15
N ASP A 37 16.38 22.53 9.62
CA ASP A 37 15.51 22.28 8.46
C ASP A 37 16.26 21.62 7.29
N ALA A 38 17.55 21.98 7.14
CA ALA A 38 18.49 21.34 6.24
C ALA A 38 18.69 19.83 6.49
N LEU A 39 18.88 19.41 7.75
CA LEU A 39 19.02 18.00 8.13
C LEU A 39 17.73 17.22 7.83
N SER A 40 16.56 17.75 8.15
CA SER A 40 15.29 17.06 7.83
C SER A 40 15.08 16.94 6.32
N ASN A 41 15.46 17.96 5.55
CA ASN A 41 15.37 17.92 4.09
C ASN A 41 16.37 16.93 3.49
N VAL A 42 17.58 16.84 4.06
CA VAL A 42 18.57 15.83 3.67
C VAL A 42 18.07 14.42 3.99
N VAL A 43 17.49 14.20 5.18
CA VAL A 43 16.91 12.89 5.55
C VAL A 43 15.77 12.51 4.62
N LEU A 44 14.87 13.44 4.29
CA LEU A 44 13.82 13.23 3.31
C LEU A 44 14.38 12.91 1.92
N ALA A 45 15.39 13.64 1.45
CA ALA A 45 16.05 13.38 0.18
C ALA A 45 16.75 12.01 0.14
N VAL A 46 17.38 11.59 1.24
CA VAL A 46 18.01 10.28 1.34
C VAL A 46 16.95 9.17 1.35
N LEU A 47 15.87 9.31 2.13
CA LEU A 47 14.78 8.32 2.20
C LEU A 47 14.01 8.20 0.88
N THR A 48 13.77 9.31 0.18
CA THR A 48 13.16 9.30 -1.16
C THR A 48 14.05 8.54 -2.15
N VAL A 49 15.34 8.90 -2.23
CA VAL A 49 16.27 8.23 -3.15
C VAL A 49 16.40 6.74 -2.80
N LEU A 50 16.56 6.39 -1.53
CA LEU A 50 16.63 4.99 -1.10
C LEU A 50 15.34 4.24 -1.40
N GLY A 51 14.16 4.83 -1.16
CA GLY A 51 12.87 4.21 -1.45
C GLY A 51 12.65 3.97 -2.95
N PHE A 52 13.05 4.90 -3.81
CA PHE A 52 13.04 4.67 -5.26
C PHE A 52 14.08 3.63 -5.68
N LEU A 53 15.29 3.67 -5.14
CA LEU A 53 16.33 2.71 -5.50
C LEU A 53 15.91 1.29 -5.10
N THR A 54 15.43 1.07 -3.87
CA THR A 54 15.03 -0.27 -3.44
C THR A 54 13.84 -0.82 -4.23
N ARG A 55 12.85 0.03 -4.56
CA ARG A 55 11.64 -0.41 -5.28
C ARG A 55 11.81 -0.57 -6.79
N PHE A 56 12.72 0.17 -7.41
CA PHE A 56 13.04 0.00 -8.81
C PHE A 56 14.23 -0.95 -9.04
N TYR A 57 14.90 -1.40 -7.97
CA TYR A 57 15.96 -2.39 -8.08
C TYR A 57 15.38 -3.70 -8.59
N ASN A 58 15.88 -4.14 -9.75
CA ASN A 58 15.52 -5.42 -10.37
C ASN A 58 14.07 -5.56 -10.87
N ILE A 59 13.42 -4.47 -11.27
CA ILE A 59 12.03 -4.50 -11.80
C ILE A 59 11.85 -5.36 -13.07
N ASN A 60 12.93 -5.65 -13.79
CA ASN A 60 12.91 -6.40 -15.04
C ASN A 60 12.86 -7.92 -14.85
N ASP A 61 13.33 -8.42 -13.71
CA ASP A 61 13.42 -9.85 -13.44
C ASP A 61 12.40 -10.24 -12.35
N PRO A 62 11.59 -11.27 -12.57
CA PRO A 62 11.58 -12.17 -13.72
C PRO A 62 10.64 -11.71 -14.87
N ALA A 63 11.03 -12.07 -16.10
CA ALA A 63 10.34 -11.74 -17.35
C ALA A 63 9.22 -12.74 -17.74
N GLU A 64 8.73 -13.49 -16.76
CA GLU A 64 7.62 -14.44 -16.85
C GLU A 64 6.68 -14.19 -15.66
N VAL A 65 5.47 -14.74 -15.69
CA VAL A 65 4.54 -14.68 -14.55
C VAL A 65 5.07 -15.60 -13.43
N VAL A 66 6.10 -15.16 -12.69
CA VAL A 66 6.72 -15.92 -11.58
C VAL A 66 6.15 -15.53 -10.24
N TYR A 67 5.85 -16.57 -9.50
CA TYR A 67 5.98 -16.79 -8.07
C TYR A 67 7.09 -16.02 -7.31
N VAL A 68 6.74 -14.93 -6.62
CA VAL A 68 7.65 -13.95 -5.95
C VAL A 68 8.58 -14.53 -4.84
N LEU A 69 8.55 -15.82 -4.53
CA LEU A 69 9.40 -16.40 -3.47
C LEU A 69 10.78 -16.91 -3.93
N SER A 70 11.46 -16.22 -4.85
CA SER A 70 12.86 -16.57 -5.17
C SER A 70 13.86 -15.41 -5.16
N ALA A 71 13.42 -14.16 -5.00
CA ALA A 71 14.32 -13.03 -5.27
C ALA A 71 14.71 -12.15 -4.07
N VAL A 72 14.00 -12.12 -2.93
CA VAL A 72 14.25 -11.03 -1.97
C VAL A 72 14.30 -11.42 -0.50
N SER A 73 15.49 -11.90 -0.08
CA SER A 73 16.18 -11.62 1.20
C SER A 73 16.90 -12.84 1.80
N PRO A 74 18.26 -12.93 1.73
CA PRO A 74 19.01 -13.92 2.52
C PRO A 74 19.13 -13.56 4.02
N PHE A 75 18.59 -12.41 4.48
CA PHE A 75 18.91 -11.86 5.80
C PHE A 75 17.90 -12.13 6.93
N ILE A 76 16.70 -12.68 6.66
CA ILE A 76 15.64 -12.86 7.67
C ILE A 76 15.17 -14.32 7.82
N PHE A 77 15.90 -15.30 7.28
CA PHE A 77 15.53 -16.72 7.50
C PHE A 77 16.70 -17.67 7.78
N PRO A 78 17.53 -17.47 8.83
CA PRO A 78 18.30 -18.56 9.35
C PRO A 78 17.44 -19.35 10.36
N THR A 79 17.13 -20.60 10.01
CA THR A 79 17.00 -21.78 10.90
C THR A 79 15.65 -22.31 11.41
N HIS A 80 14.49 -21.67 11.22
CA HIS A 80 13.25 -22.20 11.85
C HIS A 80 12.35 -23.12 11.00
N CYS A 81 12.80 -23.58 9.83
CA CYS A 81 12.01 -24.43 8.93
C CYS A 81 12.68 -25.77 8.57
N ALA A 82 13.53 -26.31 9.45
CA ALA A 82 14.21 -27.58 9.18
C ALA A 82 13.49 -28.84 9.71
N SER A 83 12.38 -28.71 10.45
CA SER A 83 11.95 -29.83 11.33
C SER A 83 10.53 -30.38 11.11
N ARG A 84 9.82 -30.07 10.02
CA ARG A 84 8.54 -30.76 9.75
C ARG A 84 8.20 -30.86 8.26
N LEU A 85 8.52 -32.02 7.69
CA LEU A 85 8.04 -32.55 6.41
C LEU A 85 6.52 -32.76 6.47
N THR A 86 5.71 -31.82 5.94
CA THR A 86 4.34 -32.02 5.38
C THR A 86 3.60 -30.71 5.02
N CYS A 87 4.29 -29.61 4.72
CA CYS A 87 3.64 -28.51 4.02
C CYS A 87 3.97 -28.63 2.52
N PRO A 88 2.98 -28.79 1.61
CA PRO A 88 3.21 -28.39 0.23
C PRO A 88 3.71 -26.93 0.28
N PRO A 89 4.71 -26.54 -0.53
CA PRO A 89 5.10 -25.14 -0.57
C PRO A 89 3.83 -24.33 -0.81
N PRO A 90 3.55 -23.28 -0.01
CA PRO A 90 2.39 -22.44 -0.28
C PRO A 90 2.49 -22.00 -1.74
N ALA A 91 1.41 -22.22 -2.50
CA ALA A 91 1.33 -21.85 -3.90
C ALA A 91 1.90 -20.45 -4.03
N PRO A 92 2.98 -20.25 -4.79
CA PRO A 92 3.73 -19.05 -4.56
C PRO A 92 2.93 -17.82 -5.02
N HIS A 93 3.24 -16.69 -4.43
CA HIS A 93 2.36 -15.53 -4.41
C HIS A 93 2.57 -14.67 -5.66
N SER A 94 1.94 -15.04 -6.78
CA SER A 94 1.76 -14.15 -7.96
C SER A 94 0.32 -14.19 -8.46
N PHE A 95 -0.59 -14.34 -7.50
CA PHE A 95 -2.02 -14.35 -7.72
C PHE A 95 -2.49 -12.98 -8.23
N ASP A 96 -1.90 -11.90 -7.74
CA ASP A 96 -2.39 -10.55 -7.99
C ASP A 96 -2.13 -10.10 -9.44
N GLU A 97 -0.96 -10.36 -10.04
CA GLU A 97 -0.67 -9.92 -11.42
C GLU A 97 -1.60 -10.55 -12.46
N VAL A 98 -1.93 -11.83 -12.30
CA VAL A 98 -2.82 -12.57 -13.21
C VAL A 98 -4.22 -11.96 -13.17
N HIS A 99 -4.75 -11.72 -11.98
CA HIS A 99 -6.10 -11.16 -11.81
C HIS A 99 -6.15 -9.69 -12.21
N PHE A 100 -5.21 -8.86 -11.72
CA PHE A 100 -5.17 -7.43 -12.05
C PHE A 100 -4.83 -7.18 -13.52
N GLY A 101 -3.94 -7.98 -14.12
CA GLY A 101 -3.57 -7.90 -15.53
C GLY A 101 -4.72 -8.27 -16.47
N LYS A 102 -5.48 -9.32 -16.15
CA LYS A 102 -6.69 -9.70 -16.90
C LYS A 102 -7.74 -8.58 -16.91
N PHE A 103 -8.01 -7.98 -15.74
CA PHE A 103 -8.94 -6.86 -15.65
C PHE A 103 -8.43 -5.60 -16.35
N ALA A 104 -7.13 -5.31 -16.29
CA ALA A 104 -6.54 -4.20 -17.03
C ALA A 104 -6.74 -4.37 -18.55
N SER A 105 -6.60 -5.60 -19.04
CA SER A 105 -6.83 -5.93 -20.45
C SER A 105 -8.31 -5.79 -20.85
N TYR A 106 -9.24 -6.10 -19.94
CA TYR A 106 -10.67 -5.88 -20.16
C TYR A 106 -11.04 -4.39 -20.27
N TYR A 107 -10.40 -3.53 -19.47
CA TYR A 107 -10.56 -2.08 -19.62
C TYR A 107 -10.03 -1.57 -20.97
N LEU A 108 -8.88 -2.05 -21.45
CA LEU A 108 -8.33 -1.67 -22.76
C LEU A 108 -9.21 -2.14 -23.92
N LYS A 109 -9.77 -3.36 -23.82
CA LYS A 109 -10.69 -3.95 -24.79
C LYS A 109 -12.12 -3.38 -24.72
N ASN A 110 -12.42 -2.51 -23.74
CA ASN A 110 -13.77 -2.00 -23.47
C ASN A 110 -14.83 -3.11 -23.29
N ILE A 111 -14.46 -4.22 -22.67
CA ILE A 111 -15.38 -5.32 -22.37
C ILE A 111 -15.83 -5.28 -20.92
N TYR A 112 -17.13 -5.50 -20.71
CA TYR A 112 -17.72 -5.51 -19.38
C TYR A 112 -17.30 -6.75 -18.60
N PHE A 113 -16.92 -6.57 -17.34
CA PHE A 113 -16.63 -7.65 -16.40
C PHE A 113 -17.21 -7.31 -15.03
N PHE A 114 -17.39 -8.35 -14.21
CA PHE A 114 -17.83 -8.20 -12.83
C PHE A 114 -16.66 -8.37 -11.87
N ASP A 115 -16.55 -7.47 -10.91
CA ASP A 115 -15.48 -7.45 -9.92
C ASP A 115 -16.01 -6.99 -8.56
N VAL A 116 -15.42 -7.52 -7.49
CA VAL A 116 -15.80 -7.23 -6.10
C VAL A 116 -15.09 -5.98 -5.56
N HIS A 117 -13.94 -5.61 -6.15
CA HIS A 117 -13.13 -4.51 -5.67
C HIS A 117 -13.52 -3.17 -6.30
N PRO A 118 -13.23 -2.04 -5.61
CA PRO A 118 -13.35 -0.72 -6.21
C PRO A 118 -12.48 -0.61 -7.48
N PRO A 119 -12.97 0.03 -8.56
CA PRO A 119 -12.34 -0.01 -9.88
C PRO A 119 -11.06 0.84 -10.00
N LEU A 120 -10.78 1.73 -9.04
CA LEU A 120 -9.77 2.78 -9.16
C LEU A 120 -8.38 2.22 -9.48
N ALA A 121 -7.90 1.23 -8.73
CA ALA A 121 -6.57 0.65 -8.94
C ALA A 121 -6.43 -0.01 -10.32
N LYS A 122 -7.47 -0.74 -10.76
CA LYS A 122 -7.48 -1.46 -12.05
C LYS A 122 -7.54 -0.49 -13.23
N MET A 123 -8.30 0.61 -13.08
CA MET A 123 -8.32 1.66 -14.08
C MET A 123 -6.98 2.40 -14.17
N MET A 124 -6.28 2.62 -13.06
CA MET A 124 -4.93 3.21 -13.08
C MET A 124 -3.92 2.31 -13.81
N LEU A 125 -3.97 1.00 -13.58
CA LEU A 125 -3.15 0.02 -14.30
C LEU A 125 -3.48 0.01 -15.81
N ALA A 126 -4.77 0.02 -16.17
CA ALA A 126 -5.20 0.12 -17.55
C ALA A 126 -4.78 1.43 -18.21
N ALA A 127 -4.82 2.56 -17.48
CA ALA A 127 -4.37 3.85 -17.97
C ALA A 127 -2.87 3.87 -18.29
N VAL A 128 -2.04 3.22 -17.46
CA VAL A 128 -0.61 3.06 -17.76
C VAL A 128 -0.41 2.21 -19.01
N GLY A 129 -1.12 1.08 -19.12
CA GLY A 129 -1.10 0.25 -20.34
C GLY A 129 -1.48 1.06 -21.58
N TYR A 130 -2.54 1.88 -21.50
CA TYR A 130 -3.00 2.75 -22.58
C TYR A 130 -1.94 3.80 -22.97
N LEU A 131 -1.28 4.43 -22.00
CA LEU A 131 -0.22 5.43 -22.24
C LEU A 131 1.00 4.86 -22.98
N ILE A 132 1.26 3.56 -22.82
CA ILE A 132 2.40 2.87 -23.46
C ILE A 132 1.99 2.28 -24.81
N GLY A 133 0.71 2.30 -25.14
CA GLY A 133 0.17 1.72 -26.37
C GLY A 133 -0.03 0.20 -26.29
N TYR A 134 -0.24 -0.34 -25.08
CA TYR A 134 -0.68 -1.72 -24.91
C TYR A 134 -2.17 -1.86 -25.28
N ASP A 135 -2.49 -2.82 -26.11
CA ASP A 135 -3.83 -3.10 -26.67
C ASP A 135 -4.65 -4.09 -25.84
N GLY A 136 -4.06 -4.70 -24.80
CA GLY A 136 -4.75 -5.67 -23.96
C GLY A 136 -4.93 -7.05 -24.60
N HIS A 137 -4.16 -7.41 -25.63
CA HIS A 137 -4.33 -8.67 -26.35
C HIS A 137 -4.06 -9.92 -25.49
N PHE A 138 -3.17 -9.82 -24.49
CA PHE A 138 -2.79 -10.92 -23.61
C PHE A 138 -3.75 -11.06 -22.42
N GLU A 139 -4.34 -12.25 -22.23
CA GLU A 139 -5.46 -12.47 -21.29
C GLU A 139 -5.06 -13.00 -19.90
N PHE A 140 -3.74 -13.13 -19.61
CA PHE A 140 -3.21 -13.56 -18.30
C PHE A 140 -3.98 -14.76 -17.71
N ASP A 141 -4.15 -15.83 -18.50
CA ASP A 141 -4.95 -16.99 -18.06
C ASP A 141 -4.12 -18.06 -17.34
N ASN A 142 -2.83 -18.22 -17.69
CA ASN A 142 -1.94 -19.21 -17.10
C ASN A 142 -0.78 -18.55 -16.33
N ILE A 143 -0.34 -19.23 -15.27
CA ILE A 143 0.85 -18.84 -14.51
C ILE A 143 2.07 -19.44 -15.22
N GLY A 144 3.15 -18.65 -15.36
CA GLY A 144 4.36 -19.01 -16.11
C GLY A 144 4.36 -18.62 -17.59
N ASP A 145 3.39 -17.83 -18.07
CA ASP A 145 3.43 -17.31 -19.43
C ASP A 145 4.54 -16.23 -19.58
N ASP A 146 5.32 -16.34 -20.66
CA ASP A 146 6.41 -15.41 -20.96
C ASP A 146 5.88 -14.04 -21.43
N TYR A 147 6.27 -12.96 -20.75
CA TYR A 147 5.86 -11.61 -21.16
C TYR A 147 6.57 -11.14 -22.43
N VAL A 148 7.80 -11.58 -22.64
CA VAL A 148 8.63 -11.23 -23.80
C VAL A 148 8.08 -11.85 -25.08
N ALA A 149 7.63 -13.12 -25.01
CA ALA A 149 7.04 -13.81 -26.16
C ALA A 149 5.71 -13.17 -26.59
N ASN A 150 4.95 -12.66 -25.62
CA ASN A 150 3.65 -12.03 -25.82
C ASN A 150 3.73 -10.49 -25.95
N ASN A 151 4.94 -9.90 -26.08
CA ASN A 151 5.15 -8.45 -26.22
C ASN A 151 4.37 -7.59 -25.20
N VAL A 152 4.23 -8.05 -23.96
CA VAL A 152 3.52 -7.33 -22.91
C VAL A 152 4.49 -6.34 -22.24
N PRO A 153 4.15 -5.04 -22.11
CA PRO A 153 4.99 -4.07 -21.42
C PRO A 153 4.87 -4.20 -19.89
N TYR A 154 5.27 -5.35 -19.35
CA TYR A 154 5.10 -5.72 -17.94
C TYR A 154 5.88 -4.80 -16.99
N VAL A 155 7.09 -4.36 -17.38
CA VAL A 155 7.94 -3.46 -16.58
C VAL A 155 7.20 -2.17 -16.21
N ALA A 156 6.46 -1.63 -17.16
CA ALA A 156 5.81 -0.36 -16.97
C ALA A 156 4.49 -0.50 -16.19
N ILE A 157 3.78 -1.61 -16.36
CA ILE A 157 2.63 -1.95 -15.52
C ILE A 157 3.08 -2.13 -14.05
N ARG A 158 4.23 -2.80 -13.82
CA ARG A 158 4.87 -2.94 -12.49
C ARG A 158 5.41 -1.63 -11.93
N SER A 159 5.80 -0.67 -12.79
CA SER A 159 6.31 0.63 -12.34
C SER A 159 5.28 1.47 -11.57
N LEU A 160 3.98 1.27 -11.84
CA LEU A 160 2.92 1.98 -11.13
C LEU A 160 2.86 1.62 -9.63
N PRO A 161 2.65 0.34 -9.24
CA PRO A 161 2.68 -0.03 -7.83
C PRO A 161 4.05 0.25 -7.18
N ALA A 162 5.15 0.07 -7.91
CA ALA A 162 6.49 0.42 -7.40
C ALA A 162 6.63 1.92 -7.08
N SER A 163 6.12 2.80 -7.94
CA SER A 163 6.16 4.26 -7.73
C SER A 163 5.28 4.72 -6.57
N LEU A 164 4.08 4.14 -6.41
CA LEU A 164 3.18 4.44 -5.30
C LEU A 164 3.76 3.95 -3.96
N GLY A 165 4.40 2.78 -3.97
CA GLY A 165 5.14 2.25 -2.82
C GLY A 165 6.36 3.10 -2.45
N ALA A 166 7.13 3.56 -3.45
CA ALA A 166 8.28 4.44 -3.23
C ALA A 166 7.85 5.82 -2.66
N LEU A 167 6.67 6.32 -3.05
CA LEU A 167 6.12 7.58 -2.55
C LEU A 167 5.54 7.47 -1.13
N ALA A 168 5.14 6.27 -0.70
CA ALA A 168 4.64 6.06 0.65
C ALA A 168 5.71 6.35 1.73
N VAL A 169 6.97 5.96 1.50
CA VAL A 169 8.08 6.17 2.45
C VAL A 169 8.29 7.66 2.83
N PRO A 170 8.49 8.60 1.88
CA PRO A 170 8.64 10.01 2.21
C PRO A 170 7.34 10.62 2.75
N LEU A 171 6.18 10.12 2.32
CA LEU A 171 4.89 10.56 2.85
C LEU A 171 4.76 10.22 4.34
N THR A 172 5.18 9.04 4.78
CA THR A 172 5.22 8.67 6.20
C THR A 172 6.12 9.59 6.99
N TYR A 173 7.31 9.94 6.47
CA TYR A 173 8.21 10.88 7.11
C TYR A 173 7.57 12.26 7.29
N LEU A 174 6.92 12.78 6.25
CA LEU A 174 6.23 14.07 6.27
C LEU A 174 5.07 14.07 7.26
N ILE A 175 4.24 13.03 7.27
CA ILE A 175 3.13 12.90 8.23
C ILE A 175 3.65 12.92 9.67
N MET A 176 4.74 12.21 9.94
CA MET A 176 5.32 12.14 11.29
C MET A 176 5.93 13.49 11.72
N LYS A 177 6.49 14.25 10.77
CA LYS A 177 6.98 15.63 10.98
C LYS A 177 5.84 16.60 11.27
N GLU A 178 4.76 16.58 10.48
CA GLU A 178 3.56 17.41 10.71
C GLU A 178 2.83 17.04 12.00
N SER A 179 2.94 15.79 12.44
CA SER A 179 2.38 15.30 13.71
C SER A 179 3.17 15.77 14.95
N GLY A 180 4.30 16.46 14.79
CA GLY A 180 5.08 17.03 15.89
C GLY A 180 6.06 16.08 16.59
N TYR A 181 6.38 14.94 15.99
CA TYR A 181 7.37 14.01 16.55
C TYR A 181 8.81 14.45 16.25
N PRO A 182 9.80 14.05 17.09
CA PRO A 182 11.19 14.39 16.83
C PRO A 182 11.70 13.71 15.55
N ALA A 183 12.65 14.36 14.87
CA ALA A 183 13.17 13.91 13.58
C ALA A 183 13.72 12.46 13.60
N LEU A 184 14.25 12.02 14.74
CA LEU A 184 14.70 10.64 14.92
C LEU A 184 13.55 9.64 14.86
N THR A 185 12.44 9.90 15.57
CA THR A 185 11.26 9.01 15.54
C THR A 185 10.63 8.98 14.15
N ALA A 186 10.58 10.14 13.46
CA ALA A 186 10.14 10.21 12.07
C ALA A 186 11.04 9.46 11.10
N ALA A 187 12.36 9.56 11.26
CA ALA A 187 13.31 8.81 10.45
C ALA A 187 13.20 7.30 10.71
N LEU A 188 13.05 6.88 11.97
CA LEU A 188 12.89 5.47 12.34
C LEU A 188 11.59 4.89 11.81
N SER A 189 10.46 5.61 11.89
CA SER A 189 9.19 5.15 11.33
C SER A 189 9.25 4.99 9.81
N ALA A 190 9.84 5.95 9.11
CA ALA A 190 10.01 5.87 7.66
C ALA A 190 11.01 4.77 7.26
N SER A 191 12.06 4.54 8.06
CA SER A 191 13.00 3.44 7.86
C SER A 191 12.35 2.08 8.08
N LEU A 192 11.42 1.97 9.04
CA LEU A 192 10.65 0.75 9.27
C LEU A 192 9.71 0.44 8.09
N VAL A 193 9.07 1.45 7.50
CA VAL A 193 8.26 1.29 6.27
C VAL A 193 9.16 0.87 5.09
N LEU A 194 10.31 1.54 4.94
CA LEU A 194 11.28 1.20 3.89
C LEU A 194 11.78 -0.25 3.99
N LEU A 195 11.97 -0.80 5.19
CA LEU A 195 12.47 -2.16 5.43
C LEU A 195 11.36 -3.20 5.65
N GLY A 196 10.16 -2.75 6.04
CA GLY A 196 9.06 -3.59 6.52
C GLY A 196 8.08 -4.00 5.43
N GLU A 197 7.94 -3.20 4.36
CA GLU A 197 7.19 -3.64 3.19
C GLU A 197 8.05 -4.61 2.35
N PHE A 198 7.77 -5.90 2.54
CA PHE A 198 8.07 -7.00 1.62
C PHE A 198 7.79 -6.60 0.16
N ASP A 199 8.76 -6.86 -0.69
CA ASP A 199 8.69 -6.63 -2.13
C ASP A 199 7.48 -7.34 -2.78
N PHE A 200 6.75 -6.60 -3.59
CA PHE A 200 5.73 -7.11 -4.52
C PHE A 200 6.40 -7.56 -5.82
#